data_AF-A0A954JC19-F1
#
_entry.id   AF-A0A954JC19-F1
#
_cell.length_a   1.000
_cell.length_b   1.000
_cell.length_c   1.000
_cell.angle_alpha   90.00
_cell.angle_beta   90.00
_cell.angle_gamma   90.00
#
_symmetry.space_group_name_H-M   'P 1'
#
loop_
_entity.id
_entity.type
_entity.pdbx_description
1 polymer ?
#
loop_
_entity_poly.entity_id
_entity_poly.type
_entity_poly.pdbx_seq_one_letter_code
_entity_poly.pdbx_strand_id
1 'polypeptide(L)'
;MLAISVLMFLAGYIISPLDYHFSLSDDFHVGVWSNGPDSRLVFFNDPAYGPYRGSIIGLTDQDGNVYPPLIHEQSFGDSWGIYYRYFQWSDSTLWTLTVTLWYPIVLFAILPLASLIYSTTDRSTANVTKQSGERKPPRRKEMS
;
A
#
# COMPACT_ATOMS: atom_id res chain seq x y z
N MET A 1 -7.47 4.22 10.98
CA MET A 1 -6.72 3.95 9.74
C MET A 1 -7.45 2.99 8.81
N LEU A 2 -7.91 1.81 9.25
CA LEU A 2 -8.71 0.89 8.41
C LEU A 2 -9.88 1.57 7.68
N ALA A 3 -10.74 2.29 8.42
CA ALA A 3 -11.89 2.98 7.83
C ALA A 3 -11.49 4.01 6.75
N ILE A 4 -10.37 4.72 6.95
CA ILE A 4 -9.83 5.68 5.97
C ILE A 4 -9.35 4.92 4.73
N SER A 5 -8.62 3.82 4.91
CA SER A 5 -8.14 2.99 3.79
C SER A 5 -9.30 2.41 2.98
N VAL A 6 -10.37 1.94 3.63
CA VAL A 6 -11.59 1.47 2.97
C VAL A 6 -12.31 2.62 2.26
N LEU A 7 -12.44 3.79 2.90
CA LEU A 7 -13.05 4.96 2.27
C LEU A 7 -12.29 5.39 1.02
N MET A 8 -10.96 5.47 1.09
CA MET A 8 -10.11 5.77 -0.08
C MET A 8 -10.27 4.69 -1.15
N PHE A 9 -10.34 3.42 -0.76
CA PHE A 9 -10.54 2.32 -1.70
C PHE A 9 -11.86 2.47 -2.48
N LEU A 10 -12.95 2.83 -1.79
CA LEU A 10 -14.24 3.10 -2.42
C LEU A 10 -14.21 4.38 -3.26
N ALA A 11 -13.54 5.43 -2.78
CA ALA A 11 -13.43 6.70 -3.47
C ALA A 11 -12.72 6.56 -4.83
N GLY A 12 -11.76 5.64 -4.97
CA GLY A 12 -11.07 5.37 -6.24
C GLY A 12 -11.99 4.94 -7.40
N TYR A 13 -13.22 4.47 -7.12
CA TYR A 13 -14.21 4.12 -8.14
C TYR A 13 -15.01 5.31 -8.66
N ILE A 14 -15.00 6.43 -7.94
CA ILE A 14 -15.81 7.61 -8.23
C ILE A 14 -14.92 8.78 -8.64
N ILE A 15 -13.68 8.77 -8.17
CA ILE A 15 -12.73 9.87 -8.30
C ILE A 15 -11.65 9.52 -9.31
N SER A 16 -11.31 10.49 -10.16
CA SER A 16 -10.16 10.44 -11.06
C SER A 16 -9.01 11.29 -10.50
N PRO A 17 -7.75 10.83 -10.57
CA PRO A 17 -6.59 11.61 -10.13
C PRO A 17 -6.35 12.87 -10.99
N LEU A 18 -6.88 12.91 -12.21
CA LEU A 18 -6.86 14.11 -13.05
C LEU A 18 -7.71 15.23 -12.46
N ASP A 19 -8.88 14.89 -11.90
CA ASP A 19 -9.82 15.85 -11.34
C ASP A 19 -9.52 16.17 -9.87
N TYR A 20 -9.08 15.15 -9.12
CA TYR A 20 -8.85 15.27 -7.69
C TYR A 20 -7.53 14.59 -7.30
N HIS A 21 -6.53 15.42 -7.06
CA HIS A 21 -5.26 15.04 -6.48
C HIS A 21 -4.82 16.05 -5.44
N PHE A 22 -3.84 15.66 -4.63
CA PHE A 22 -3.16 16.50 -3.68
C PHE A 22 -1.73 16.72 -4.17
N SER A 23 -1.33 17.98 -4.37
CA SER A 23 0.02 18.35 -4.79
C SER A 23 0.90 18.61 -3.57
N LEU A 24 2.00 17.87 -3.46
CA LEU A 24 3.04 18.11 -2.45
C LEU A 24 4.10 19.10 -2.96
N SER A 25 4.37 19.05 -4.27
CA SER A 25 5.22 19.98 -5.03
C SER A 25 4.68 20.13 -6.45
N ASP A 26 5.37 20.91 -7.28
CA ASP A 26 5.02 21.10 -8.70
C ASP A 26 5.22 19.84 -9.55
N ASP A 27 5.97 18.86 -9.03
CA ASP A 27 6.36 17.62 -9.70
C ASP A 27 6.00 16.36 -8.88
N PHE A 28 5.16 16.50 -7.86
CA PHE A 28 4.75 15.38 -7.02
C PHE A 28 3.30 15.54 -6.55
N HIS A 29 2.44 14.72 -7.15
CA HIS A 29 1.02 14.68 -6.92
C HIS A 29 0.60 13.31 -6.42
N VAL A 30 -0.40 13.30 -5.54
CA VAL A 30 -0.95 12.09 -4.94
C VAL A 30 -2.44 12.05 -5.21
N GLY A 31 -2.92 10.95 -5.77
CA GLY A 31 -4.34 10.72 -6.00
C GLY A 31 -4.76 9.31 -5.62
N VAL A 32 -6.02 9.00 -5.91
CA VAL A 32 -6.54 7.63 -5.86
C VAL A 32 -7.03 7.28 -7.24
N TRP A 33 -6.72 6.07 -7.70
CA TRP A 33 -7.15 5.59 -9.00
C TRP A 33 -7.57 4.13 -8.93
N SER A 34 -8.69 3.79 -9.54
CA SER A 34 -9.14 2.41 -9.68
C SER A 34 -8.67 1.78 -11.00
N ASN A 35 -8.34 0.50 -10.90
CA ASN A 35 -8.11 -0.39 -12.02
C ASN A 35 -8.93 -1.67 -11.82
N GLY A 36 -10.10 -1.73 -12.46
CA GLY A 36 -11.03 -2.84 -12.24
C GLY A 36 -11.40 -2.95 -10.76
N PRO A 37 -11.24 -4.13 -10.11
CA PRO A 37 -11.57 -4.32 -8.70
C PRO A 37 -10.52 -3.80 -7.71
N ASP A 38 -9.46 -3.12 -8.18
CA ASP A 38 -8.32 -2.70 -7.37
C ASP A 38 -8.16 -1.19 -7.37
N SER A 39 -8.40 -0.56 -6.21
CA SER A 39 -8.12 0.86 -6.00
C SER A 39 -6.72 1.06 -5.44
N ARG A 40 -6.00 2.04 -5.98
CA ARG A 40 -4.59 2.28 -5.68
C ARG A 40 -4.36 3.72 -5.27
N LEU A 41 -3.40 3.92 -4.38
CA LEU A 41 -2.72 5.20 -4.26
C LEU A 41 -1.88 5.40 -5.51
N VAL A 42 -1.97 6.57 -6.11
CA VAL A 42 -1.17 6.93 -7.28
C VAL A 42 -0.34 8.17 -6.98
N PHE A 43 0.94 8.08 -7.31
CA PHE A 43 1.92 9.14 -7.22
C PHE A 43 2.40 9.43 -8.64
N PHE A 44 2.45 10.69 -9.03
CA PHE A 44 2.80 11.09 -10.40
C PHE A 44 3.29 12.53 -10.42
N ASN A 45 4.02 12.91 -11.46
CA ASN A 45 4.67 14.23 -11.52
C ASN A 45 4.04 15.24 -12.46
N ASP A 46 3.22 14.81 -13.41
CA ASP A 46 2.60 15.72 -14.36
C ASP A 46 1.10 15.81 -14.07
N PRO A 47 0.61 16.93 -13.50
CA PRO A 47 -0.81 17.10 -13.18
C PRO A 47 -1.66 17.35 -14.43
N ALA A 48 -1.06 17.84 -15.52
CA ALA A 48 -1.76 18.09 -16.78
C ALA A 48 -1.99 16.79 -17.57
N TYR A 49 -1.00 15.89 -17.55
CA TYR A 49 -1.11 14.58 -18.19
C TYR A 49 -1.79 13.54 -17.28
N GLY A 50 -1.60 13.66 -15.97
CA GLY A 50 -2.04 12.68 -14.98
C GLY A 50 -1.13 11.45 -14.92
N PRO A 51 -1.54 10.42 -14.15
CA PRO A 51 -0.75 9.21 -14.04
C PRO A 51 -0.75 8.40 -15.33
N TYR A 52 0.44 8.04 -15.81
CA TYR A 52 0.62 7.23 -16.99
C TYR A 52 0.44 5.75 -16.67
N ARG A 53 -0.40 5.07 -17.46
CA ARG A 53 -0.49 3.61 -17.47
C ARG A 53 -0.73 3.10 -18.88
N GLY A 54 0.29 2.45 -19.44
CA GLY A 54 0.23 1.93 -20.79
C GLY A 54 1.57 1.40 -21.26
N SER A 55 1.67 1.24 -22.58
CA SER A 55 2.85 0.69 -23.27
C SER A 55 3.32 1.53 -24.46
N ILE A 56 2.64 2.64 -24.77
CA ILE A 56 2.96 3.51 -25.92
C ILE A 56 3.48 4.84 -25.41
N ILE A 57 4.74 5.14 -25.70
CA ILE A 57 5.48 6.32 -25.20
C ILE A 57 6.24 7.07 -26.29
N GLY A 58 6.09 6.64 -27.54
CA GLY A 58 6.75 7.24 -28.69
C GLY A 58 6.27 6.61 -29.98
N LEU A 59 6.45 7.35 -31.07
CA LEU A 59 6.19 6.89 -32.44
C LEU A 59 7.53 6.59 -33.10
N THR A 60 7.60 5.50 -33.85
CA THR A 60 8.78 5.16 -34.63
C THR A 60 8.59 5.64 -36.07
N ASP A 61 9.56 6.38 -36.61
CA ASP A 61 9.55 6.79 -38.02
C ASP A 61 9.95 5.62 -38.96
N GLN A 62 10.00 5.89 -40.27
CA GLN A 62 10.40 4.88 -41.27
C GLN A 62 11.86 4.42 -41.14
N ASP A 63 12.69 5.23 -40.48
CA ASP A 63 14.12 4.99 -40.28
C ASP A 63 14.40 4.31 -38.92
N GLY A 64 13.37 4.05 -38.11
CA GLY A 64 13.50 3.40 -36.81
C GLY A 64 13.74 4.36 -35.63
N ASN A 65 13.71 5.67 -35.84
CA ASN A 65 13.91 6.65 -34.78
C ASN A 65 12.62 6.85 -33.97
N VAL A 66 12.75 6.85 -32.64
CA VAL A 66 11.62 7.09 -31.72
C VAL A 66 11.47 8.58 -31.44
N TYR A 67 10.26 9.10 -31.65
CA TYR A 67 9.90 10.49 -31.35
C TYR A 67 8.78 10.56 -30.30
N PRO A 68 8.91 11.40 -29.27
CA PRO A 68 10.11 12.18 -28.93
C PRO A 68 11.31 11.30 -28.51
N PRO A 69 12.58 11.77 -28.69
CA PRO A 69 13.76 10.98 -28.35
C PRO A 69 13.76 10.57 -26.87
N LEU A 70 13.65 9.26 -26.62
CA LEU A 70 13.63 8.68 -25.29
C LEU A 70 15.07 8.49 -24.80
N ILE A 71 15.45 9.22 -23.75
CA ILE A 71 16.79 9.15 -23.14
C ILE A 71 16.87 7.98 -22.17
N HIS A 72 15.85 7.82 -21.34
CA HIS A 72 15.83 6.78 -20.32
C HIS A 72 14.41 6.25 -20.09
N GLU A 73 14.31 4.94 -19.95
CA GLU A 73 13.09 4.26 -19.51
C GLU A 73 13.43 3.33 -18.35
N GLN A 74 12.63 3.41 -17.29
CA GLN A 74 12.63 2.43 -16.22
C GLN A 74 11.20 1.99 -15.94
N SER A 75 11.00 0.69 -15.75
CA SER A 75 9.68 0.16 -15.46
C SER A 75 9.70 -1.01 -14.49
N PHE A 76 8.64 -1.06 -13.69
CA PHE A 76 8.23 -2.23 -12.94
C PHE A 76 6.80 -2.54 -13.34
N GLY A 77 6.60 -3.72 -13.93
CA GLY A 77 5.28 -4.17 -14.38
C GLY A 77 4.25 -4.18 -13.24
N ASP A 78 2.98 -4.33 -13.59
CA ASP A 78 1.90 -4.38 -12.61
C ASP A 78 1.97 -5.71 -11.83
N SER A 79 2.72 -5.72 -10.74
CA SER A 79 3.10 -6.93 -10.00
C SER A 79 2.90 -6.71 -8.51
N TRP A 80 2.18 -7.65 -7.88
CA TRP A 80 1.88 -7.59 -6.44
C TRP A 80 1.26 -6.23 -6.06
N GLY A 81 0.35 -5.70 -6.87
CA GLY A 81 -0.31 -4.43 -6.60
C GLY A 81 0.62 -3.21 -6.53
N ILE A 82 1.86 -3.32 -7.03
CA ILE A 82 2.76 -2.19 -7.25
C ILE A 82 2.99 -2.07 -8.75
N TYR A 83 2.95 -0.85 -9.26
CA TYR A 83 3.29 -0.55 -10.65
C TYR A 83 4.12 0.72 -10.69
N TYR A 84 5.20 0.71 -11.47
CA TYR A 84 6.05 1.87 -11.64
C TYR A 84 6.44 2.06 -13.10
N ARG A 85 6.39 3.31 -13.57
CA ARG A 85 6.95 3.74 -14.84
C ARG A 85 7.69 5.05 -14.66
N TYR A 86 8.78 5.17 -15.40
CA TYR A 86 9.57 6.37 -15.52
C TYR A 86 10.07 6.49 -16.95
N PHE A 87 9.85 7.66 -17.54
CA PHE A 87 10.29 8.03 -18.87
C PHE A 87 10.97 9.39 -18.78
N GLN A 88 12.11 9.49 -19.43
CA GLN A 88 12.84 10.73 -19.58
C GLN A 88 13.09 10.98 -21.06
N TRP A 89 12.55 12.09 -21.55
CA TRP A 89 12.86 12.65 -22.86
C TRP A 89 13.85 13.81 -22.70
N SER A 90 14.25 14.42 -23.81
CA SER A 90 15.15 15.59 -23.79
C SER A 90 14.58 16.78 -23.02
N ASP A 91 13.27 16.96 -23.07
CA ASP A 91 12.62 18.20 -22.64
C ASP A 91 11.67 17.98 -21.46
N SER A 92 11.39 16.73 -21.11
CA SER A 92 10.41 16.39 -20.08
C SER A 92 10.68 15.04 -19.43
N THR A 93 10.14 14.86 -18.23
CA THR A 93 10.16 13.61 -17.48
C THR A 93 8.74 13.27 -17.09
N LEU A 94 8.37 12.00 -17.20
CA LEU A 94 7.06 11.49 -16.78
C LEU A 94 7.28 10.24 -15.94
N TRP A 95 6.76 10.24 -14.72
CA TRP A 95 6.79 9.06 -13.88
C TRP A 95 5.47 8.84 -13.16
N THR A 96 5.21 7.58 -12.85
CA THR A 96 3.99 7.18 -12.15
C THR A 96 4.32 5.96 -11.30
N LEU A 97 3.95 6.03 -10.02
CA LEU A 97 4.01 4.94 -9.07
C LEU A 97 2.59 4.69 -8.56
N THR A 98 2.10 3.45 -8.63
CA THR A 98 0.84 3.06 -7.99
C THR A 98 1.08 1.96 -6.98
N VAL A 99 0.35 2.01 -5.88
CA VAL A 99 0.38 1.01 -4.81
C VAL A 99 -1.04 0.67 -4.40
N THR A 100 -1.38 -0.61 -4.37
CA THR A 100 -2.71 -1.09 -4.00
C THR A 100 -3.09 -0.69 -2.58
N LEU A 101 -4.33 -0.24 -2.42
CA LEU A 101 -4.92 0.04 -1.10
C LEU A 101 -5.26 -1.25 -0.34
N TRP A 102 -5.17 -2.43 -0.96
CA TRP A 102 -5.27 -3.71 -0.25
C TRP A 102 -4.21 -3.85 0.84
N TYR A 103 -3.00 -3.34 0.63
CA TYR A 103 -1.93 -3.41 1.62
C TYR A 103 -2.29 -2.75 2.96
N PRO A 104 -2.64 -1.45 3.01
CA PRO A 104 -3.05 -0.83 4.26
C PRO A 104 -4.34 -1.45 4.82
N ILE A 105 -5.30 -1.88 3.98
CA ILE A 105 -6.53 -2.54 4.45
C ILE A 105 -6.19 -3.82 5.21
N VAL A 106 -5.43 -4.72 4.59
CA VAL A 106 -5.04 -6.01 5.19
C VAL A 106 -4.20 -5.78 6.45
N LEU A 107 -3.22 -4.85 6.38
CA LEU A 107 -2.39 -4.50 7.53
C LEU A 107 -3.22 -4.04 8.73
N PHE A 108 -4.13 -3.08 8.53
CA PHE A 108 -4.95 -2.54 9.62
C PHE A 108 -6.10 -3.46 10.05
N ALA A 109 -6.48 -4.45 9.23
CA ALA A 109 -7.43 -5.48 9.61
C ALA A 109 -6.79 -6.57 10.49
N ILE A 110 -5.55 -6.99 10.19
CA ILE A 110 -4.86 -8.07 10.90
C ILE A 110 -4.29 -7.60 12.24
N LEU A 111 -3.70 -6.40 12.30
CA LEU A 111 -3.06 -5.87 13.52
C LEU A 111 -3.93 -5.98 14.80
N PRO A 112 -5.20 -5.52 14.82
CA PRO A 112 -6.02 -5.65 16.03
C PRO A 112 -6.33 -7.10 16.39
N LEU A 113 -6.49 -7.98 15.40
CA LEU A 113 -6.72 -9.41 15.62
C LEU A 113 -5.50 -10.09 16.24
N ALA A 114 -4.30 -9.79 15.72
CA ALA A 114 -3.05 -10.30 16.28
C ALA A 114 -2.88 -9.86 17.74
N SER A 115 -3.12 -8.57 18.03
CA SER A 115 -3.04 -8.04 19.40
C SER A 115 -4.00 -8.75 20.36
N LEU A 116 -5.21 -9.06 19.91
CA LEU A 116 -6.20 -9.78 20.73
C LEU A 116 -5.70 -11.19 21.06
N ILE A 117 -5.19 -11.92 20.06
CA ILE A 117 -4.64 -13.27 20.24
C ILE A 117 -3.49 -13.24 21.25
N TYR A 118 -2.51 -12.35 21.08
CA TYR A 118 -1.39 -12.22 22.02
C TYR A 118 -1.85 -11.91 23.45
N SER A 119 -2.84 -11.02 23.62
CA SER A 119 -3.36 -10.68 24.95
C SER A 119 -4.07 -11.85 25.66
N THR A 120 -4.70 -12.75 24.90
CA THR A 120 -5.35 -13.94 25.48
C THR A 120 -4.35 -15.03 25.85
N THR A 121 -3.30 -15.21 25.04
CA THR A 121 -2.21 -16.14 25.36
C THR A 121 -1.48 -15.73 26.64
N ASP A 122 -1.16 -14.45 26.78
CA ASP A 122 -0.44 -13.92 27.96
C ASP A 122 -1.28 -14.01 29.26
N ARG A 123 -2.60 -13.82 29.16
CA ARG A 123 -3.51 -14.07 30.30
C ARG A 123 -3.61 -15.54 30.69
N SER A 124 -3.52 -16.46 29.72
CA SER A 124 -3.59 -17.90 29.97
C SER A 124 -2.35 -18.40 30.73
N THR A 125 -1.16 -17.99 30.29
CA THR A 125 0.11 -18.33 30.97
C THR A 125 0.18 -17.76 32.38
N ALA A 126 -0.22 -16.50 32.57
CA ALA A 126 -0.24 -15.87 33.89
C ALA A 126 -1.16 -16.59 34.90
N ASN A 127 -2.32 -17.10 34.44
CA ASN A 127 -3.25 -17.84 35.29
C ASN A 127 -2.70 -19.22 35.69
N VAL A 128 -2.01 -19.92 34.79
CA VAL A 128 -1.36 -21.21 35.09
C VAL A 128 -0.26 -21.04 36.15
N THR A 129 0.55 -19.99 36.06
CA THR A 129 1.63 -19.74 37.02
C THR A 129 1.10 -19.38 38.42
N LYS A 130 0.03 -18.58 38.50
CA LYS A 130 -0.63 -18.28 39.80
C LYS A 130 -1.17 -19.53 40.48
N GLN A 131 -1.82 -20.43 39.73
CA GLN A 131 -2.40 -21.64 40.29
C GLN A 131 -1.33 -22.66 40.76
N SER A 132 -0.15 -22.67 40.15
CA SER A 132 0.97 -23.51 40.57
C SER A 132 1.68 -23.00 41.83
N GLY A 133 1.70 -21.69 42.08
CA GLY A 133 2.35 -21.10 43.26
C GLY A 133 1.54 -21.21 44.55
N GLU A 134 0.23 -21.45 44.46
CA GLU A 134 -0.69 -21.43 45.61
C GLU A 134 -0.97 -22.81 46.22
N ARG A 135 -0.30 -23.88 45.77
CA ARG A 135 -0.33 -25.17 46.48
C ARG A 135 0.45 -25.05 47.80
N LYS A 136 -0.24 -24.61 48.85
CA LYS A 136 0.21 -24.75 50.24
C LYS A 136 0.57 -26.21 50.48
N PRO A 137 1.78 -26.53 51.01
CA PRO A 137 2.15 -27.90 51.30
C PRO A 137 1.18 -28.49 52.32
N PRO A 138 0.84 -29.79 52.21
CA PRO A 138 -0.10 -30.43 53.11
C PRO A 138 0.40 -30.28 54.55
N ARG A 139 -0.43 -29.66 55.39
CA ARG A 139 -0.15 -29.47 56.82
C ARG A 139 -0.03 -30.86 57.44
N ARG A 140 1.20 -31.25 57.77
CA ARG A 140 1.52 -32.49 58.48
C ARG A 140 0.72 -32.47 59.79
N LYS A 141 -0.27 -33.35 59.92
CA LYS A 141 -0.96 -33.55 61.18
C LYS A 141 0.02 -34.27 62.10
N GLU A 142 0.54 -33.57 63.10
CA GLU A 142 1.21 -34.21 64.22
C GLU A 142 0.15 -34.93 65.05
N MET A 143 0.25 -36.26 65.08
CA MET A 143 -0.51 -37.11 65.99
C MET A 143 0.18 -37.05 67.36
N SER A 144 -0.54 -36.53 68.34
CA SER A 144 -0.29 -36.73 69.77
C SER A 144 -1.61 -37.02 70.46
#